data_AF-A0A6N7PVE2-F1
#
_entry.id   AF-A0A6N7PVE2-F1
#
_cell.length_a   1.000
_cell.length_b   1.000
_cell.length_c   1.000
_cell.angle_alpha   90.00
_cell.angle_beta   90.00
_cell.angle_gamma   90.00
#
_symmetry.space_group_name_H-M   'P 1'
#
loop_
_entity.id
_entity.type
_entity.pdbx_description
1 polymer ?
#
loop_
_entity_poly.entity_id
_entity_poly.type
_entity_poly.pdbx_seq_one_letter_code
_entity_poly.pdbx_strand_id
1 'polypeptide(L)'
;MSRARILKALVFLLLLPAAKAEQPPSEEEKPIDFEPIPVEEGTPKPPTPAEWQNAARVKIHRKGPRAEHCRAWRARGWLKVHCDVQTTAASLVGGASRGVSLWMSEPKEGVPAPPSGQVMFPIRPGDRRIFELFSFGETYGGSMVSPGLVLQEYWIEGDPAPVLVLR
;
A
#
# COMPACT_ATOMS: atom_id res chain seq x y z
N MET A 1 -69.63 41.69 -4.30
CA MET A 1 -69.91 41.15 -2.95
C MET A 1 -68.84 40.13 -2.59
N SER A 2 -68.31 40.24 -1.36
CA SER A 2 -67.44 39.30 -0.59
C SER A 2 -66.08 38.86 -1.18
N ARG A 3 -64.91 39.22 -0.60
CA ARG A 3 -64.27 38.87 0.70
C ARG A 3 -63.55 37.50 0.70
N ALA A 4 -62.25 37.53 1.04
CA ALA A 4 -61.53 36.68 2.03
C ALA A 4 -60.09 36.34 1.55
N ARG A 5 -59.02 36.91 2.13
CA ARG A 5 -58.30 36.57 3.39
C ARG A 5 -57.12 35.59 3.19
N ILE A 6 -55.93 36.19 3.14
CA ILE A 6 -54.66 35.87 3.83
C ILE A 6 -54.58 34.50 4.53
N LEU A 7 -53.52 33.73 4.24
CA LEU A 7 -52.82 32.95 5.27
C LEU A 7 -51.30 32.93 4.97
N LYS A 8 -50.50 33.48 5.90
CA LYS A 8 -49.04 33.38 5.94
C LYS A 8 -48.65 32.04 6.56
N ALA A 9 -47.78 31.27 5.91
CA ALA A 9 -47.11 30.13 6.52
C ALA A 9 -45.64 30.50 6.75
N LEU A 10 -45.27 30.67 8.02
CA LEU A 10 -43.89 30.77 8.49
C LEU A 10 -43.28 29.36 8.46
N VAL A 11 -42.26 29.15 7.63
CA VAL A 11 -41.46 27.92 7.65
C VAL A 11 -40.32 28.11 8.64
N PHE A 12 -40.37 27.35 9.73
CA PHE A 12 -39.33 27.27 10.76
C PHE A 12 -38.20 26.39 10.21
N LEU A 13 -37.07 26.99 9.80
CA LEU A 13 -35.87 26.25 9.38
C LEU A 13 -35.15 25.71 10.63
N LEU A 14 -35.21 24.39 10.82
CA LEU A 14 -34.40 23.67 11.81
C LEU A 14 -32.92 23.68 11.37
N LEU A 15 -32.06 24.32 12.16
CA LEU A 15 -30.60 24.19 12.04
C LEU A 15 -30.19 22.78 12.50
N LEU A 16 -29.83 21.90 11.55
CA LEU A 16 -29.04 20.72 11.85
C LEU A 16 -27.57 21.13 12.03
N PRO A 17 -26.87 20.63 13.07
CA PRO A 17 -25.42 20.81 13.19
C PRO A 17 -24.72 20.07 12.04
N ALA A 18 -23.83 20.77 11.34
CA ALA A 18 -23.02 20.19 10.28
C ALA A 18 -22.15 19.07 10.85
N ALA A 19 -22.42 17.83 10.41
CA ALA A 19 -21.52 16.72 10.63
C ALA A 19 -20.14 17.11 10.07
N LYS A 20 -19.11 17.03 10.91
CA LYS A 20 -17.71 17.26 10.51
C LYS A 20 -17.37 16.19 9.49
N ALA A 21 -17.25 16.59 8.22
CA ALA A 21 -16.85 15.68 7.15
C ALA A 21 -15.45 15.15 7.47
N GLU A 22 -15.37 13.83 7.70
CA GLU A 22 -14.11 13.08 7.75
C GLU A 22 -13.42 13.31 6.39
N GLN A 23 -12.35 14.11 6.37
CA GLN A 23 -11.60 14.32 5.13
C GLN A 23 -11.02 12.97 4.68
N PRO A 24 -11.17 12.60 3.39
CA PRO A 24 -10.54 11.39 2.89
C PRO A 24 -9.03 11.45 3.15
N PRO A 25 -8.39 10.32 3.46
CA PRO A 25 -6.96 10.29 3.74
C PRO A 25 -6.20 10.96 2.60
N SER A 26 -5.42 11.99 2.94
CA SER A 26 -4.59 12.72 1.99
C SER A 26 -3.74 11.75 1.17
N GLU A 27 -3.77 11.89 -0.16
CA GLU A 27 -2.95 11.11 -1.08
C GLU A 27 -1.45 11.43 -0.97
N GLU A 28 -1.08 12.44 -0.18
CA GLU A 28 0.29 12.89 0.01
C GLU A 28 1.16 11.80 0.66
N GLU A 29 2.30 11.51 0.03
CA GLU A 29 3.25 10.53 0.55
C GLU A 29 4.12 11.13 1.64
N LYS A 30 4.15 10.49 2.81
CA LYS A 30 4.98 10.89 3.95
C LYS A 30 6.36 10.20 3.92
N PRO A 31 7.40 10.77 4.54
CA PRO A 31 8.62 10.01 4.86
C PRO A 31 8.28 8.73 5.64
N ILE A 32 9.07 7.66 5.55
CA ILE A 32 8.75 6.42 6.28
C ILE A 32 8.77 6.65 7.80
N ASP A 33 9.64 7.53 8.29
CA ASP A 33 9.83 7.95 9.70
C ASP A 33 8.97 9.15 10.12
N PHE A 34 7.85 9.43 9.45
CA PHE A 34 6.96 10.55 9.82
C PHE A 34 6.46 10.49 11.28
N GLU A 35 6.49 9.31 11.87
CA GLU A 35 6.34 9.02 13.29
C GLU A 35 7.38 7.96 13.70
N PRO A 36 7.78 7.86 14.99
CA PRO A 36 8.69 6.82 15.45
C PRO A 36 8.21 5.41 15.05
N ILE A 37 9.12 4.56 14.57
CA ILE A 37 8.79 3.17 14.18
C ILE A 37 8.77 2.29 15.42
N PRO A 38 7.62 1.72 15.83
CA PRO A 38 7.58 0.78 16.93
C PRO A 38 8.27 -0.52 16.51
N VAL A 39 9.35 -0.87 17.19
CA VAL A 39 10.07 -2.13 16.98
C VAL A 39 9.58 -3.13 18.02
N GLU A 40 8.72 -4.06 17.59
CA GLU A 40 8.23 -5.14 18.46
C GLU A 40 9.30 -6.23 18.61
N GLU A 41 9.53 -6.69 19.83
CA GLU A 41 10.34 -7.87 20.11
C GLU A 41 9.66 -9.15 19.61
N GLY A 42 10.45 -10.15 19.21
CA GLY A 42 9.93 -11.45 18.75
C GLY A 42 9.24 -11.40 17.37
N THR A 43 8.19 -12.21 17.20
CA THR A 43 7.41 -12.27 15.95
C THR A 43 6.30 -11.22 16.01
N PRO A 44 6.38 -10.14 15.22
CA PRO A 44 5.41 -9.06 15.29
C PRO A 44 4.07 -9.54 14.73
N LYS A 45 2.97 -9.01 15.26
CA LYS A 45 1.62 -9.35 14.74
C LYS A 45 1.34 -8.54 13.46
N PRO A 46 0.92 -9.18 12.36
CA PRO A 46 0.54 -8.47 11.14
C PRO A 46 -0.58 -7.45 11.42
N PRO A 47 -0.56 -6.27 10.78
CA PRO A 47 -1.66 -5.33 10.90
C PRO A 47 -2.95 -5.91 10.31
N THR A 48 -4.07 -5.58 10.95
CA THR A 48 -5.42 -5.92 10.54
C THR A 48 -5.83 -5.21 9.24
N PRO A 49 -6.89 -5.67 8.56
CA PRO A 49 -7.42 -4.96 7.40
C PRO A 49 -7.79 -3.50 7.70
N ALA A 50 -8.36 -3.21 8.88
CA ALA A 50 -8.73 -1.86 9.29
C ALA A 50 -7.49 -0.97 9.50
N GLU A 51 -6.41 -1.50 10.08
CA GLU A 51 -5.13 -0.76 10.16
C GLU A 51 -4.58 -0.46 8.77
N TRP A 52 -4.66 -1.41 7.83
CA TRP A 52 -4.18 -1.19 6.46
C TRP A 52 -5.02 -0.23 5.64
N GLN A 53 -6.31 -0.12 5.91
CA GLN A 53 -7.20 0.87 5.29
C GLN A 53 -6.85 2.29 5.73
N ASN A 54 -6.41 2.45 6.99
CA ASN A 54 -6.05 3.75 7.57
C ASN A 54 -4.54 4.05 7.52
N ALA A 55 -3.74 3.15 6.96
CA ALA A 55 -2.29 3.28 6.89
C ALA A 55 -1.88 4.49 6.03
N ALA A 56 -0.87 5.23 6.48
CA ALA A 56 -0.35 6.37 5.72
C ALA A 56 0.42 5.87 4.48
N ARG A 57 0.23 6.55 3.34
CA ARG A 57 1.12 6.39 2.18
C ARG A 57 2.50 6.92 2.52
N VAL A 58 3.52 6.15 2.18
CA VAL A 58 4.92 6.52 2.42
C VAL A 58 5.73 6.55 1.13
N LYS A 59 6.74 7.40 1.12
CA LYS A 59 7.63 7.60 -0.03
C LYS A 59 8.49 6.36 -0.27
N ILE A 60 8.59 5.98 -1.54
CA ILE A 60 9.61 5.07 -2.03
C ILE A 60 10.84 5.90 -2.39
N HIS A 61 12.01 5.56 -1.84
CA HIS A 61 13.22 6.38 -1.96
C HIS A 61 13.78 6.38 -3.38
N ARG A 62 13.71 5.25 -4.09
CA ARG A 62 14.11 5.14 -5.49
C ARG A 62 13.17 4.22 -6.25
N LYS A 63 12.69 4.69 -7.41
CA LYS A 63 11.86 3.94 -8.35
C LYS A 63 12.53 3.90 -9.73
N GLY A 64 12.65 2.72 -10.31
CA GLY A 64 12.92 2.53 -11.73
C GLY A 64 11.65 2.62 -12.57
N PRO A 65 11.75 2.64 -13.91
CA PRO A 65 10.59 2.76 -14.81
C PRO A 65 9.52 1.68 -14.58
N ARG A 66 9.93 0.44 -14.31
CA ARG A 66 8.99 -0.68 -14.05
C ARG A 66 8.26 -0.56 -12.71
N ALA A 67 8.71 0.34 -11.83
CA ALA A 67 8.15 0.58 -10.51
C ALA A 67 7.28 1.85 -10.44
N GLU A 68 6.98 2.51 -11.57
CA GLU A 68 6.26 3.79 -11.61
C GLU A 68 4.92 3.73 -10.85
N HIS A 69 4.18 2.64 -11.05
CA HIS A 69 2.88 2.40 -10.42
C HIS A 69 2.97 1.60 -9.11
N CYS A 70 4.14 1.59 -8.46
CA CYS A 70 4.28 1.05 -7.12
C CYS A 70 3.98 2.10 -6.05
N ARG A 71 3.29 1.65 -5.01
CA ARG A 71 2.91 2.45 -3.84
C ARG A 71 3.27 1.70 -2.57
N ALA A 72 3.63 2.44 -1.53
CA ALA A 72 3.94 1.89 -0.22
C ALA A 72 3.06 2.51 0.86
N TRP A 73 2.71 1.71 1.86
CA TRP A 73 2.01 2.14 3.06
C TRP A 73 2.75 1.64 4.28
N ARG A 74 2.71 2.45 5.34
CA ARG A 74 3.22 2.07 6.65
C ARG A 74 2.06 1.97 7.65
N ALA A 75 2.01 0.84 8.36
CA ALA A 75 1.14 0.64 9.51
C ALA A 75 2.00 0.17 10.69
N ARG A 76 2.15 1.00 11.74
CA ARG A 76 3.06 0.72 12.86
C ARG A 76 4.47 0.37 12.35
N GLY A 77 5.02 -0.78 12.74
CA GLY A 77 6.33 -1.31 12.32
C GLY A 77 6.27 -2.21 11.09
N TRP A 78 5.30 -2.00 10.19
CA TRP A 78 5.12 -2.80 8.97
C TRP A 78 5.06 -1.95 7.72
N LEU A 79 5.56 -2.52 6.63
CA LEU A 79 5.40 -2.00 5.30
C LEU A 79 4.51 -2.91 4.46
N LYS A 80 3.70 -2.28 3.61
CA LYS A 80 2.96 -2.91 2.52
C LYS A 80 3.36 -2.21 1.23
N VAL A 81 3.87 -2.96 0.28
CA VAL A 81 4.23 -2.46 -1.05
C VAL A 81 3.30 -3.12 -2.06
N HIS A 82 2.60 -2.32 -2.85
CA HIS A 82 1.71 -2.76 -3.92
C HIS A 82 2.23 -2.23 -5.24
N CYS A 83 2.27 -3.07 -6.26
CA CYS A 83 2.67 -2.69 -7.60
C CYS A 83 1.63 -3.15 -8.61
N ASP A 84 1.15 -2.22 -9.44
CA ASP A 84 0.27 -2.51 -10.58
C ASP A 84 1.10 -3.03 -11.76
N VAL A 85 1.74 -4.19 -11.54
CA VAL A 85 2.54 -4.89 -12.54
C VAL A 85 2.07 -6.33 -12.62
N GLN A 86 1.97 -6.85 -13.84
CA GLN A 86 1.64 -8.26 -14.06
C GLN A 86 2.67 -9.15 -13.36
N THR A 87 2.22 -9.80 -12.29
CA THR A 87 3.06 -10.56 -11.37
C THR A 87 2.56 -11.99 -11.32
N THR A 88 3.29 -12.93 -11.91
CA THR A 88 2.91 -14.36 -11.95
C THR A 88 3.45 -15.14 -10.75
N ALA A 89 4.53 -14.64 -10.15
CA ALA A 89 5.11 -15.19 -8.94
C ALA A 89 5.85 -14.08 -8.17
N ALA A 90 6.05 -14.27 -6.88
CA ALA A 90 6.92 -13.43 -6.07
C ALA A 90 7.77 -14.32 -5.17
N SER A 91 9.01 -13.90 -4.89
CA SER A 91 9.91 -14.60 -3.98
C SER A 91 10.70 -13.63 -3.11
N LEU A 92 11.06 -14.08 -1.90
CA LEU A 92 12.10 -13.45 -1.10
C LEU A 92 13.44 -14.11 -1.49
N VAL A 93 14.30 -13.35 -2.17
CA VAL A 93 15.59 -13.80 -2.69
C VAL A 93 16.66 -13.79 -1.59
N GLY A 94 16.57 -12.83 -0.66
CA GLY A 94 17.51 -12.73 0.45
C GLY A 94 16.97 -11.89 1.60
N GLY A 95 17.42 -12.18 2.81
CA GLY A 95 16.99 -11.52 4.04
C GLY A 95 16.11 -12.38 4.95
N ALA A 96 15.54 -11.77 5.99
CA ALA A 96 14.70 -12.45 6.96
C ALA A 96 13.27 -12.66 6.42
N SER A 97 12.81 -13.92 6.43
CA SER A 97 11.47 -14.31 5.95
C SER A 97 10.35 -14.19 7.01
N ARG A 98 10.71 -13.98 8.28
CA ARG A 98 9.75 -13.97 9.39
C ARG A 98 8.74 -12.83 9.23
N GLY A 99 7.46 -13.19 9.17
CA GLY A 99 6.36 -12.23 9.03
C GLY A 99 6.17 -11.68 7.62
N VAL A 100 6.89 -12.19 6.62
CA VAL A 100 6.67 -11.83 5.23
C VAL A 100 5.39 -12.48 4.72
N SER A 101 4.55 -11.68 4.07
CA SER A 101 3.39 -12.13 3.29
C SER A 101 3.51 -11.63 1.86
N LEU A 102 3.28 -12.54 0.90
CA LEU A 102 3.23 -12.24 -0.53
C LEU A 102 1.79 -12.47 -0.99
N TRP A 103 1.21 -11.48 -1.65
CA TRP A 103 -0.17 -11.53 -2.12
C TRP A 103 -0.26 -11.15 -3.59
N MET A 104 -1.06 -11.89 -4.34
CA MET A 104 -1.38 -11.63 -5.74
C MET A 104 -2.89 -11.77 -5.89
N SER A 105 -3.49 -10.89 -6.68
CA SER A 105 -4.91 -11.02 -7.02
C SER A 105 -5.13 -12.24 -7.91
N GLU A 106 -6.37 -12.71 -8.04
CA GLU A 106 -6.67 -13.73 -9.05
C GLU A 106 -6.48 -13.13 -10.46
N PRO A 107 -5.95 -13.91 -11.42
CA PRO A 107 -5.95 -13.49 -12.82
C PRO A 107 -7.39 -13.29 -13.31
N LYS A 108 -7.59 -12.29 -14.18
CA LYS A 108 -8.86 -12.17 -14.91
C LYS A 108 -8.96 -13.30 -15.94
N GLU A 109 -10.18 -13.69 -16.29
CA GLU A 109 -10.42 -14.69 -17.34
C GLU A 109 -9.67 -14.30 -18.63
N GLY A 110 -8.93 -15.26 -19.21
CA GLY A 110 -8.13 -15.04 -20.42
C GLY A 110 -6.82 -14.27 -20.22
N VAL A 111 -6.46 -13.86 -18.99
CA VAL A 111 -5.20 -13.17 -18.70
C VAL A 111 -4.24 -14.13 -17.98
N PRO A 112 -2.98 -14.29 -18.45
CA PRO A 112 -2.06 -15.31 -17.93
C PRO A 112 -1.48 -14.97 -16.55
N ALA A 113 -1.65 -13.73 -16.07
CA ALA A 113 -1.11 -13.29 -14.79
C ALA A 113 -2.03 -12.28 -14.08
N PRO A 114 -2.02 -12.28 -12.73
CA PRO A 114 -2.61 -11.22 -11.92
C PRO A 114 -2.13 -9.83 -12.33
N PRO A 115 -2.98 -8.80 -12.33
CA PRO A 115 -2.60 -7.44 -12.72
C PRO A 115 -1.72 -6.72 -11.68
N SER A 116 -1.58 -7.28 -10.49
CA SER A 116 -0.81 -6.67 -9.40
C SER A 116 -0.21 -7.70 -8.46
N GLY A 117 0.89 -7.30 -7.82
CA GLY A 117 1.54 -8.03 -6.75
C GLY A 117 1.70 -7.14 -5.52
N GLN A 118 1.67 -7.76 -4.35
CA GLN A 118 1.81 -7.10 -3.06
C GLN A 118 2.75 -7.87 -2.14
N VAL A 119 3.57 -7.13 -1.42
CA VAL A 119 4.52 -7.65 -0.43
C VAL A 119 4.32 -6.90 0.88
N MET A 120 4.18 -7.65 1.97
CA MET A 120 3.94 -7.11 3.31
C MET A 120 4.93 -7.73 4.28
N PHE A 121 5.58 -6.91 5.11
CA PHE A 121 6.60 -7.41 6.03
C PHE A 121 6.83 -6.44 7.19
N PRO A 122 7.29 -6.96 8.34
CA PRO A 122 7.73 -6.11 9.44
C PRO A 122 9.11 -5.51 9.11
N ILE A 123 9.36 -4.30 9.59
CA ILE A 123 10.64 -3.61 9.45
C ILE A 123 11.35 -3.48 10.80
N ARG A 124 12.67 -3.70 10.80
CA ARG A 124 13.54 -3.54 11.97
C ARG A 124 14.91 -3.01 11.59
N PRO A 125 15.59 -2.27 12.50
CA PRO A 125 16.99 -1.93 12.30
C PRO A 125 17.83 -3.18 12.01
N GLY A 126 18.73 -3.08 11.03
CA GLY A 126 19.57 -4.18 10.57
C GLY A 126 18.94 -5.08 9.50
N ASP A 127 17.63 -4.98 9.26
CA ASP A 127 16.96 -5.76 8.21
C ASP A 127 17.51 -5.40 6.82
N ARG A 128 17.65 -6.42 5.97
CA ARG A 128 18.02 -6.29 4.56
C ARG A 128 17.28 -7.36 3.79
N ARG A 129 16.35 -6.97 2.92
CA ARG A 129 15.51 -7.87 2.14
C ARG A 129 15.55 -7.53 0.66
N ILE A 130 15.55 -8.58 -0.14
CA ILE A 130 15.43 -8.50 -1.59
C ILE A 130 14.28 -9.40 -2.00
N PHE A 131 13.26 -8.81 -2.60
CA PHE A 131 12.13 -9.50 -3.19
C PHE A 131 12.19 -9.38 -4.70
N GLU A 132 11.82 -10.45 -5.38
CA GLU A 132 11.71 -10.50 -6.83
C GLU A 132 10.28 -10.85 -7.21
N LEU A 133 9.64 -9.95 -7.96
CA LEU A 133 8.34 -10.12 -8.56
C LEU A 133 8.58 -10.52 -10.02
N PHE A 134 8.12 -11.71 -10.37
CA PHE A 134 8.29 -12.27 -11.70
C PHE A 134 7.11 -11.90 -12.59
N SER A 135 7.41 -11.59 -13.83
CA SER A 135 6.42 -11.32 -14.86
C SER A 135 6.34 -12.47 -15.85
N PHE A 136 5.15 -12.68 -16.39
CA PHE A 136 4.92 -13.57 -17.52
C PHE A 136 5.15 -12.80 -18.81
N GLY A 137 5.87 -13.37 -19.76
CA GLY A 137 6.11 -12.77 -21.07
C GLY A 137 6.21 -13.82 -22.16
N GLU A 138 6.03 -13.38 -23.41
CA GLU A 138 6.27 -14.23 -24.57
C GLU A 138 7.73 -14.13 -25.02
N THR A 139 8.29 -15.27 -25.41
CA THR A 139 9.65 -15.41 -25.92
C THR A 139 9.63 -16.20 -27.22
N TYR A 140 10.77 -16.27 -27.92
CA TYR A 140 10.88 -17.08 -29.12
C TYR A 140 10.71 -18.57 -28.78
N GLY A 141 9.52 -19.13 -29.06
CA GLY A 141 9.19 -20.53 -28.81
C GLY A 141 8.20 -20.78 -27.68
N GLY A 142 7.66 -19.75 -27.02
CA GLY A 142 6.60 -19.91 -26.03
C GLY A 142 6.66 -18.90 -24.90
N SER A 143 5.83 -19.14 -23.89
CA SER A 143 5.75 -18.28 -22.72
C SER A 143 6.81 -18.62 -21.68
N MET A 144 7.37 -17.60 -21.04
CA MET A 144 8.38 -17.74 -20.00
C MET A 144 8.11 -16.79 -18.84
N VAL A 145 8.42 -17.27 -17.63
CA VAL A 145 8.45 -16.45 -16.42
C VAL A 145 9.84 -15.84 -16.28
N SER A 146 9.92 -14.52 -16.12
CA SER A 146 11.19 -13.80 -16.00
C SER A 146 11.15 -12.75 -14.89
N PRO A 147 12.30 -12.37 -14.32
CA PRO A 147 12.40 -11.22 -13.41
C PRO A 147 11.70 -9.97 -13.95
N GLY A 148 10.70 -9.49 -13.21
CA GLY A 148 9.90 -8.34 -13.59
C GLY A 148 10.33 -7.08 -12.85
N LEU A 149 10.32 -7.16 -11.52
CA LEU A 149 10.57 -6.04 -10.63
C LEU A 149 11.28 -6.53 -9.37
N VAL A 150 12.31 -5.81 -8.94
CA VAL A 150 13.03 -6.09 -7.70
C VAL A 150 12.69 -5.03 -6.66
N LEU A 151 12.17 -5.46 -5.52
CA LEU A 151 11.97 -4.65 -4.32
C LEU A 151 13.11 -4.91 -3.35
N GLN A 152 13.84 -3.88 -2.98
CA GLN A 152 14.88 -3.93 -1.97
C GLN A 152 14.47 -3.05 -0.80
N GLU A 153 14.54 -3.63 0.39
CA GLU A 153 14.41 -2.92 1.65
C GLU A 153 15.70 -3.13 2.45
N TYR A 154 16.22 -2.06 3.03
CA TYR A 154 17.30 -2.18 3.99
C TYR A 154 17.21 -1.08 5.04
N TRP A 155 17.50 -1.43 6.29
CA TRP A 155 17.57 -0.49 7.40
C TRP A 155 18.96 -0.57 8.02
N ILE A 156 19.78 0.46 7.82
CA ILE A 156 21.08 0.54 8.48
C ILE A 156 20.85 0.87 9.95
N GLU A 157 21.54 0.16 10.84
CA GLU A 157 21.46 0.44 12.28
C GLU A 157 21.95 1.87 12.57
N GLY A 158 21.16 2.62 13.33
CA GLY A 158 21.39 4.05 13.58
C GLY A 158 20.62 4.99 12.65
N ASP A 159 20.15 4.52 11.49
CA ASP A 159 19.26 5.32 10.63
C ASP A 159 17.84 5.38 11.22
N PRO A 160 17.08 6.48 10.99
CA PRO A 160 15.75 6.64 11.56
C PRO A 160 14.68 5.73 10.93
N ALA A 161 14.91 5.25 9.70
CA ALA A 161 13.98 4.44 8.94
C ALA A 161 14.68 3.56 7.89
N PRO A 162 14.00 2.53 7.36
CA PRO A 162 14.50 1.77 6.22
C PRO A 162 14.46 2.59 4.94
N VAL A 163 15.33 2.20 4.01
CA VAL A 163 15.32 2.66 2.63
C VAL A 163 14.59 1.65 1.75
N LEU A 164 13.73 2.16 0.86
CA LEU A 164 12.98 1.37 -0.12
C LEU A 164 13.42 1.70 -1.55
N VAL A 165 13.90 0.70 -2.27
CA VAL A 165 14.34 0.82 -3.66
C VAL A 165 13.61 -0.21 -4.51
N LEU A 166 12.94 0.25 -5.56
CA LEU A 166 12.26 -0.60 -6.53
C LEU A 166 12.84 -0.38 -7.93
N ARG A 167 13.18 -1.45 -8.64
CA ARG A 167 13.82 -1.39 -9.97
C ARG A 167 13.37 -2.48 -10.91
#